data_AF-F9HA46-F1
#
_entry.id   AF-F9HA46-F1
#
_cell.length_a   1.000
_cell.length_b   1.000
_cell.length_c   1.000
_cell.angle_alpha   90.00
_cell.angle_beta   90.00
_cell.angle_gamma   90.00
#
_symmetry.space_group_name_H-M   'P 1'
#
loop_
_entity.id
_entity.type
_entity.pdbx_description
1 polymer ?
#
loop_
_entity_poly.entity_id
_entity_poly.type
_entity_poly.pdbx_seq_one_letter_code
_entity_poly.pdbx_strand_id
1 'polypeptide(L)'
;MKLVEEVGEVAEVLNGRSGRKEGVQDSNEALAKELADIIHYTVAIATINDIDLTKTIFEKDKKAAIKYQHERDLEGFLKEN
;
A
#
# COMPACT_ATOMS: atom_id res chain seq x y z
N MET A 1 17.50 -0.54 -3.98
CA MET A 1 16.72 -0.98 -2.80
C MET A 1 15.41 -1.50 -3.35
N LYS A 2 15.08 -2.79 -3.16
CA LYS A 2 13.96 -3.46 -3.85
C LYS A 2 12.63 -2.71 -3.78
N LEU A 3 12.25 -2.18 -2.61
CA LEU A 3 11.02 -1.39 -2.45
C LEU A 3 10.90 -0.21 -3.43
N VAL A 4 12.01 0.45 -3.78
CA VAL A 4 12.00 1.59 -4.73
C VAL A 4 11.76 1.09 -6.16
N GLU A 5 12.26 -0.09 -6.50
CA GLU A 5 12.05 -0.71 -7.81
C GLU A 5 10.56 -1.05 -7.96
N GLU A 6 9.94 -1.72 -6.98
CA GLU A 6 8.53 -2.11 -7.06
C GLU A 6 7.59 -0.89 -7.17
N VAL A 7 7.92 0.21 -6.49
CA VAL A 7 7.17 1.48 -6.65
C VAL A 7 7.29 2.04 -8.08
N GLY A 8 8.46 1.90 -8.71
CA GLY A 8 8.67 2.26 -10.11
C GLY A 8 7.85 1.40 -11.07
N GLU A 9 7.77 0.09 -10.82
CA GLU A 9 6.99 -0.84 -11.62
C GLU A 9 5.48 -0.57 -11.52
N VAL A 10 4.95 -0.30 -10.32
CA VAL A 10 3.56 0.17 -10.14
C VAL A 10 3.31 1.47 -10.93
N ALA A 11 4.23 2.42 -10.89
CA ALA A 11 4.09 3.67 -11.64
C ALA A 11 4.08 3.43 -13.15
N GLU A 12 4.89 2.51 -13.67
CA GLU A 12 4.88 2.13 -15.08
C GLU A 12 3.54 1.48 -15.48
N VAL A 13 3.03 0.53 -14.69
CA VAL A 13 1.73 -0.12 -14.94
C VAL A 13 0.60 0.93 -14.99
N LEU A 14 0.55 1.85 -14.03
CA LEU A 14 -0.46 2.92 -14.00
C LEU A 14 -0.32 3.92 -15.17
N ASN A 15 0.91 4.22 -15.58
CA ASN A 15 1.16 5.11 -16.72
C ASN A 15 0.73 4.45 -18.05
N GLY A 16 0.94 3.14 -18.20
CA GLY A 16 0.44 2.36 -19.34
C GLY A 16 -1.09 2.41 -19.45
N ARG A 17 -1.80 2.28 -18.33
CA ARG A 17 -3.28 2.37 -18.25
C ARG A 17 -3.85 3.72 -18.60
N SER A 18 -3.11 4.79 -18.32
CA SER A 18 -3.56 6.17 -18.56
C SER A 18 -3.58 6.56 -20.05
N GLY A 19 -3.42 5.61 -20.98
CA GLY A 19 -3.40 5.86 -22.43
C GLY A 19 -2.13 6.53 -22.94
N ARG A 20 -1.07 6.61 -22.12
CA ARG A 20 0.22 7.24 -22.50
C ARG A 20 1.15 6.31 -23.30
N LYS A 21 0.80 5.03 -23.44
CA LYS A 21 1.46 4.05 -24.34
C LYS A 21 0.38 3.17 -24.98
N GLU A 22 0.17 3.27 -26.30
CA GLU A 22 -0.67 2.32 -27.03
C GLU A 22 -0.03 0.92 -27.01
N GLY A 23 -0.81 -0.12 -26.68
CA GLY A 23 -0.36 -1.52 -26.72
C GLY A 23 0.11 -2.15 -25.39
N VAL A 24 0.03 -1.44 -24.27
CA VAL A 24 0.30 -2.03 -22.94
C VAL A 24 -0.92 -2.86 -22.51
N GLN A 25 -0.71 -4.15 -22.27
CA GLN A 25 -1.71 -5.06 -21.75
C GLN A 25 -2.13 -4.58 -20.36
N ASP A 26 -3.34 -4.02 -20.26
CA ASP A 26 -3.93 -3.54 -19.01
C ASP A 26 -4.29 -4.73 -18.11
N SER A 27 -3.28 -5.32 -17.47
CA SER A 27 -3.52 -6.47 -16.61
C SER A 27 -3.61 -6.02 -15.16
N ASN A 28 -4.82 -6.13 -14.60
CA ASN A 28 -5.03 -6.09 -13.15
C ASN A 28 -4.16 -7.09 -12.40
N GLU A 29 -3.73 -8.17 -13.06
CA GLU A 29 -2.79 -9.15 -12.52
C GLU A 29 -1.41 -8.54 -12.27
N ALA A 30 -0.88 -7.78 -13.25
CA ALA A 30 0.42 -7.11 -13.10
C ALA A 30 0.38 -6.07 -11.97
N LEU A 31 -0.67 -5.24 -11.93
CA LEU A 31 -0.83 -4.28 -10.85
C LEU A 31 -0.95 -4.96 -9.48
N ALA A 32 -1.73 -6.05 -9.39
CA ALA A 32 -1.89 -6.79 -8.15
C ALA A 32 -0.56 -7.39 -7.67
N LYS A 33 0.24 -7.94 -8.59
CA LYS A 33 1.57 -8.47 -8.29
C LYS A 33 2.49 -7.37 -7.75
N GLU A 34 2.63 -6.24 -8.44
CA GLU A 34 3.56 -5.20 -7.99
C GLU A 34 3.12 -4.52 -6.68
N LEU A 35 1.80 -4.42 -6.42
CA LEU A 35 1.29 -4.00 -5.12
C LEU A 35 1.63 -5.01 -4.01
N ALA A 36 1.56 -6.31 -4.30
CA ALA A 36 1.96 -7.35 -3.35
C ALA A 36 3.47 -7.28 -3.05
N ASP A 37 4.31 -7.01 -4.05
CA ASP A 37 5.75 -6.87 -3.87
C ASP A 37 6.09 -5.64 -2.99
N ILE A 38 5.38 -4.52 -3.14
CA ILE A 38 5.48 -3.36 -2.22
C ILE A 38 5.15 -3.76 -0.77
N ILE A 39 4.03 -4.48 -0.56
CA ILE A 39 3.63 -4.92 0.78
C ILE A 39 4.71 -5.85 1.36
N HIS A 40 5.18 -6.82 0.57
CA HIS A 40 6.19 -7.78 0.98
C HIS A 40 7.47 -7.09 1.48
N TYR A 41 8.04 -6.18 0.67
CA TYR A 41 9.26 -5.48 1.07
C TYR A 41 9.03 -4.49 2.22
N THR A 42 7.86 -3.86 2.29
CA THR A 42 7.52 -2.98 3.43
C THR A 42 7.49 -3.75 4.74
N VAL A 43 6.84 -4.92 4.75
CA VAL A 43 6.79 -5.81 5.93
C VAL A 43 8.19 -6.32 6.27
N ALA A 44 8.97 -6.78 5.27
CA ALA A 44 10.33 -7.26 5.50
C ALA A 44 11.23 -6.21 6.14
N ILE A 45 11.17 -4.96 5.65
CA ILE A 45 11.91 -3.83 6.23
C ILE A 45 11.50 -3.60 7.69
N ALA A 46 10.20 -3.60 7.99
CA ALA A 46 9.72 -3.43 9.36
C ALA A 46 10.24 -4.55 10.28
N THR A 47 10.17 -5.81 9.85
CA THR A 47 10.66 -6.96 10.62
C THR A 47 12.16 -6.88 10.89
N ILE A 48 12.98 -6.54 9.89
CA ILE A 48 14.45 -6.43 10.05
C ILE A 48 14.84 -5.32 11.03
N ASN A 49 14.02 -4.28 11.15
CA ASN A 49 14.27 -3.12 12.01
C ASN A 49 13.53 -3.18 13.35
N ASP A 50 12.94 -4.33 13.70
CA ASP A 50 12.16 -4.50 14.94
C ASP A 50 11.01 -3.47 15.10
N ILE A 51 10.37 -3.14 13.98
CA ILE A 51 9.24 -2.21 13.95
C ILE A 51 7.94 -3.02 14.01
N ASP A 52 7.13 -2.76 15.02
CA ASP A 52 5.73 -3.22 15.06
C ASP A 52 4.90 -2.41 14.06
N LEU A 53 4.88 -2.90 12.82
CA LEU A 53 4.16 -2.26 11.72
C LEU A 53 2.65 -2.25 11.95
N THR A 54 2.11 -3.31 12.56
CA THR A 54 0.69 -3.43 12.90
C THR A 54 0.25 -2.31 13.82
N LYS A 55 0.94 -2.15 14.96
CA LYS A 55 0.68 -1.06 15.91
C LYS A 55 0.84 0.31 15.25
N THR A 56 1.89 0.48 14.45
CA THR A 56 2.17 1.74 13.74
C THR A 56 1.02 2.11 12.78
N ILE A 57 0.44 1.14 12.07
CA ILE A 57 -0.71 1.35 11.18
C ILE A 57 -1.92 1.83 11.98
N PHE A 58 -2.28 1.16 13.08
CA PHE A 58 -3.40 1.56 13.92
C PHE A 58 -3.24 2.95 14.51
N GLU A 59 -2.05 3.28 15.03
CA GLU A 59 -1.79 4.60 15.60
C GLU A 59 -1.88 5.72 14.55
N LYS A 60 -1.40 5.46 13.33
CA LYS A 60 -1.49 6.41 12.22
C LYS A 60 -2.94 6.63 11.80
N ASP A 61 -3.71 5.56 11.67
CA ASP A 61 -5.11 5.62 11.28
C ASP A 61 -5.95 6.37 12.32
N LYS A 62 -5.77 6.07 13.61
CA LYS A 62 -6.43 6.80 14.71
C LYS A 62 -6.13 8.29 14.69
N LYS A 63 -4.87 8.68 14.43
CA LYS A 63 -4.49 10.10 14.27
C LYS A 63 -5.17 10.73 13.05
N ALA A 64 -5.30 9.99 11.94
CA ALA A 64 -5.99 10.47 10.75
C ALA A 64 -7.50 10.63 11.01
N ALA A 65 -8.14 9.67 11.67
CA ALA A 65 -9.55 9.74 12.02
C ALA A 65 -9.87 10.98 12.87
N ILE A 66 -9.04 11.30 13.88
CA ILE A 66 -9.18 12.53 14.67
C ILE A 66 -8.98 13.77 13.79
N LYS A 67 -7.93 13.79 12.97
CA LYS A 67 -7.58 14.95 12.11
C LYS A 67 -8.67 15.28 11.09
N TYR A 68 -9.28 14.26 10.51
CA TYR A 68 -10.28 14.39 9.44
C TYR A 68 -11.72 14.18 9.92
N GLN A 69 -11.94 14.12 11.24
CA GLN A 69 -13.25 13.95 11.87
C GLN A 69 -14.02 12.74 11.34
N HIS A 70 -13.33 11.62 11.11
CA HIS A 70 -13.99 10.37 10.78
C HIS A 70 -14.68 9.81 12.04
N GLU A 71 -15.93 9.36 11.89
CA GLU A 71 -16.68 8.75 13.00
C GLU A 71 -16.02 7.48 13.55
N ARG A 72 -15.18 6.82 12.74
CA ARG A 72 -14.61 5.51 13.05
C ARG A 72 -13.18 5.38 12.51
N ASP A 73 -12.30 4.79 13.31
CA ASP A 73 -10.95 4.37 12.94
C ASP A 73 -10.90 2.87 12.60
N LEU A 74 -9.76 2.39 12.10
CA LEU A 74 -9.53 1.01 11.67
C LEU A 74 -9.73 0.02 12.82
N GLU A 75 -9.37 0.37 14.06
CA GLU A 75 -9.57 -0.51 15.20
C GLU A 75 -11.05 -0.67 15.51
N GLY A 76 -11.79 0.44 15.48
CA GLY A 76 -13.25 0.43 15.51
C GLY A 76 -13.81 -0.41 14.36
N PHE A 77 -13.29 -0.24 13.14
CA PHE A 77 -13.73 -0.98 11.94
C PHE A 77 -13.68 -2.51 12.11
N LEU A 78 -12.58 -3.01 12.66
CA LEU A 78 -12.36 -4.44 12.81
C LEU A 78 -13.15 -5.06 13.97
N LYS A 79 -13.57 -4.28 14.97
CA LYS A 79 -14.30 -4.80 16.15
C LYS A 79 -15.80 -5.05 15.92
N GLU A 80 -16.40 -4.49 14.87
CA GLU A 80 -17.83 -4.68 14.57
C GLU A 80 -18.08 -5.66 13.40
N ASN A 81 -17.02 -6.26 12.85
CA ASN A 81 -17.08 -7.33 11.84
C ASN A 81 -16.54 -8.64 12.44
#